data_AF-A0A970W5Q5-F1
#
_entry.id   AF-A0A970W5Q5-F1
#
_cell.length_a   1.000
_cell.length_b   1.000
_cell.length_c   1.000
_cell.angle_alpha   90.00
_cell.angle_beta   90.00
_cell.angle_gamma   90.00
#
_symmetry.space_group_name_H-M   'P 1'
#
loop_
_entity.id
_entity.type
_entity.pdbx_description
1 polymer ?
#
loop_
_entity_poly.entity_id
_entity_poly.type
_entity_poly.pdbx_seq_one_letter_code
_entity_poly.pdbx_strand_id
1 'polypeptide(L)'
;MMSLSQDTAPEIEALQLELQRRMAPWRKMALLGDMHASLATLALAGLRQLHPAEPLQTLERRLADALLGAEIAKQAYGSVGAEGRAQEMATSFTEVVLRVTGILEGLGIAYAIGGSVASAIHGVVRSTLDIDIVADLQRGREGELLGALGEEFYADGESIREAVAQRRFFNLIHLSSSVKVDIFVARPRAFDRAQLSRRQRIPLADSPEQSAYVISAEDIALAKLDWYRLGEQVSDRQWRDVLGVIKAQGEALDLDYLRRMAHEMGLADLLERALAM
;
A
#
# COMPACT_ATOMS: atom_id res chain seq x y z
N MET A 1 -23.90 16.46 -3.95
CA MET A 1 -22.73 15.57 -4.12
C MET A 1 -21.54 16.28 -3.53
N MET A 2 -20.95 15.78 -2.45
CA MET A 2 -19.81 16.44 -1.82
C MET A 2 -18.56 16.19 -2.67
N SER A 3 -17.89 17.26 -3.11
CA SER A 3 -16.71 17.19 -3.98
C SER A 3 -15.55 16.42 -3.31
N LEU A 4 -14.84 15.57 -4.04
CA LEU A 4 -13.55 15.00 -3.59
C LEU A 4 -12.49 16.09 -3.43
N SER A 5 -12.62 17.18 -4.18
CA SER A 5 -11.74 18.34 -4.16
C SER A 5 -12.54 19.65 -4.04
N GLN A 6 -12.27 20.45 -3.01
CA GLN A 6 -12.97 21.72 -2.77
C GLN A 6 -12.70 22.75 -3.87
N ASP A 7 -11.55 22.65 -4.55
CA ASP A 7 -11.10 23.59 -5.60
C ASP A 7 -11.33 23.05 -7.02
N THR A 8 -12.17 22.04 -7.19
CA THR A 8 -12.47 21.44 -8.50
C THR A 8 -13.95 21.57 -8.81
N ALA A 9 -14.25 22.17 -9.96
CA ALA A 9 -15.63 22.30 -10.43
C ALA A 9 -16.28 20.90 -10.59
N PRO A 10 -17.56 20.73 -10.23
CA PRO A 10 -18.22 19.42 -10.22
C PRO A 10 -18.14 18.67 -11.57
N GLU A 11 -18.26 19.39 -12.68
CA GLU A 11 -18.15 18.84 -14.03
C GLU A 11 -16.74 18.33 -14.37
N ILE A 12 -15.71 18.96 -13.82
CA ILE A 12 -14.31 18.54 -13.99
C ILE A 12 -14.01 17.32 -13.12
N GLU A 13 -14.51 17.30 -11.88
CA GLU A 13 -14.39 16.13 -11.01
C GLU A 13 -15.08 14.91 -11.64
N ALA A 14 -16.29 15.09 -12.18
CA ALA A 14 -17.01 14.01 -12.87
C ALA A 14 -16.22 13.47 -14.07
N LEU A 15 -15.62 14.35 -14.88
CA LEU A 15 -14.77 13.94 -15.99
C LEU A 15 -13.51 13.19 -15.52
N GLN A 16 -12.83 13.69 -14.49
CA GLN A 16 -11.65 13.03 -13.92
C GLN A 16 -11.98 11.65 -13.38
N LEU A 17 -13.10 11.51 -12.66
CA LEU A 17 -13.59 10.24 -12.15
C LEU A 17 -13.89 9.27 -13.30
N GLU A 18 -14.56 9.71 -14.35
CA GLU A 18 -14.86 8.86 -15.50
C GLU A 18 -13.59 8.37 -16.21
N LEU A 19 -12.57 9.23 -16.36
CA LEU A 19 -11.27 8.83 -16.91
C LEU A 19 -10.58 7.78 -16.02
N GLN A 20 -10.64 7.95 -14.70
CA GLN A 20 -10.08 6.99 -13.74
C GLN A 20 -10.86 5.67 -13.73
N ARG A 21 -12.18 5.69 -13.87
CA ARG A 21 -13.02 4.49 -13.96
C ARG A 21 -12.69 3.62 -15.16
N ARG A 22 -12.45 4.24 -16.32
CA ARG A 22 -12.10 3.53 -17.57
C ARG A 22 -10.67 3.03 -17.62
N MET A 23 -9.81 3.52 -16.71
CA MET A 23 -8.41 3.15 -16.70
C MET A 23 -8.22 1.71 -16.22
N ALA A 24 -7.51 0.91 -17.02
CA ALA A 24 -7.15 -0.44 -16.64
C ALA A 24 -6.33 -0.44 -15.33
N PRO A 25 -6.50 -1.45 -14.45
CA PRO A 25 -5.77 -1.51 -13.18
C PRO A 25 -4.24 -1.41 -13.31
N TRP A 26 -3.65 -2.08 -14.30
CA TRP A 26 -2.21 -2.02 -14.55
C TRP A 26 -1.75 -0.59 -14.88
N ARG A 27 -2.58 0.21 -15.56
CA ARG A 27 -2.25 1.59 -15.90
C ARG A 27 -2.30 2.49 -14.68
N LYS A 28 -3.25 2.25 -13.76
CA LYS A 28 -3.26 2.90 -12.45
C LYS A 28 -2.03 2.53 -11.62
N MET A 29 -1.61 1.27 -11.68
CA MET A 29 -0.39 0.79 -11.03
C MET A 29 0.88 1.44 -11.62
N ALA A 30 0.94 1.60 -12.94
CA ALA A 30 2.03 2.32 -13.60
C ALA A 30 2.10 3.79 -13.15
N LEU A 31 0.96 4.49 -13.09
CA LEU A 31 0.91 5.86 -12.56
C LEU A 31 1.37 5.95 -11.10
N LEU A 32 1.02 4.99 -10.25
CA LEU A 32 1.54 4.92 -8.88
C LEU A 32 3.06 4.81 -8.85
N GLY A 33 3.63 3.94 -9.70
CA GLY A 33 5.08 3.79 -9.85
C GLY A 33 5.76 5.07 -10.31
N ASP A 34 5.20 5.74 -11.33
CA ASP A 34 5.73 6.99 -11.86
C ASP A 34 5.71 8.11 -10.80
N MET A 35 4.62 8.20 -10.02
CA MET A 35 4.50 9.17 -8.92
C MET A 35 5.52 8.88 -7.81
N HIS A 36 5.72 7.62 -7.44
CA HIS A 36 6.73 7.22 -6.45
C HIS A 36 8.15 7.59 -6.91
N ALA A 37 8.51 7.23 -8.15
CA ALA A 37 9.83 7.54 -8.72
C ALA A 37 10.06 9.06 -8.83
N SER A 38 9.02 9.82 -9.18
CA SER A 38 9.08 11.28 -9.25
C SER A 38 9.33 11.90 -7.87
N LEU A 39 8.66 11.41 -6.82
CA LEU A 39 8.86 11.89 -5.45
C LEU A 39 10.29 11.66 -4.99
N ALA A 40 10.85 10.47 -5.20
CA ALA A 40 12.22 10.17 -4.81
C ALA A 40 13.24 11.03 -5.60
N THR A 41 13.01 11.19 -6.91
CA THR A 41 13.85 12.04 -7.77
C THR A 41 13.89 13.49 -7.29
N LEU A 42 12.72 14.07 -6.98
CA LEU A 42 12.60 15.44 -6.50
C LEU A 42 13.21 15.61 -5.10
N ALA A 43 12.99 14.66 -4.20
CA ALA A 43 13.58 14.68 -2.87
C ALA A 43 15.12 14.62 -2.94
N LEU A 44 15.69 13.75 -3.80
CA LEU A 44 17.12 13.69 -4.02
C LEU A 44 17.69 14.98 -4.62
N ALA A 45 16.99 15.59 -5.57
CA ALA A 45 17.39 16.88 -6.15
C ALA A 45 17.41 18.00 -5.09
N GLY A 46 16.40 18.04 -4.20
CA GLY A 46 16.38 18.96 -3.06
C GLY A 46 17.55 18.73 -2.09
N LEU A 47 17.87 17.47 -1.77
CA LEU A 47 19.02 17.13 -0.93
C LEU A 47 20.35 17.54 -1.57
N ARG A 48 20.53 17.33 -2.88
CA ARG A 48 21.70 17.81 -3.63
C ARG A 48 21.85 19.33 -3.57
N GLN A 49 20.73 20.06 -3.65
CA GLN A 49 20.74 21.52 -3.54
C GLN A 49 21.13 22.00 -2.14
N LEU A 50 20.65 21.33 -1.09
CA LEU A 50 20.96 21.66 0.30
C LEU A 50 22.38 21.25 0.72
N HIS A 51 22.91 20.18 0.12
CA HIS A 51 24.18 19.56 0.48
C HIS A 51 25.07 19.29 -0.77
N PRO A 52 25.52 20.32 -1.49
CA PRO A 52 26.17 20.17 -2.81
C PRO A 52 27.54 19.49 -2.77
N ALA A 53 28.20 19.49 -1.61
CA ALA A 53 29.52 18.87 -1.43
C ALA A 53 29.45 17.43 -0.89
N GLU A 54 28.26 16.94 -0.52
CA GLU A 54 28.11 15.57 -0.02
C GLU A 54 28.13 14.56 -1.18
N PRO A 55 28.80 13.40 -1.00
CA PRO A 55 28.80 12.35 -2.00
C PRO A 55 27.40 11.72 -2.14
N LEU A 56 27.12 11.18 -3.33
CA LEU A 56 25.79 10.65 -3.68
C LEU A 56 25.28 9.61 -2.67
N GLN A 57 26.15 8.73 -2.16
CA GLN A 57 25.77 7.71 -1.19
C GLN A 57 25.23 8.31 0.11
N THR A 58 25.81 9.43 0.57
CA THR A 58 25.32 10.14 1.76
C THR A 58 23.95 10.74 1.50
N LEU A 59 23.72 11.28 0.30
CA LEU A 59 22.42 11.85 -0.09
C LEU A 59 21.34 10.77 -0.24
N GLU A 60 21.68 9.62 -0.80
CA GLU A 60 20.79 8.45 -0.89
C GLU A 60 20.42 7.95 0.51
N ARG A 61 21.38 7.90 1.42
CA ARG A 61 21.11 7.54 2.81
C ARG A 61 20.21 8.57 3.49
N ARG A 62 20.40 9.88 3.27
CA ARG A 62 19.49 10.93 3.78
C ARG A 62 18.09 10.84 3.15
N LEU A 63 17.99 10.44 1.88
CA LEU A 63 16.72 10.17 1.23
C LEU A 63 16.00 9.01 1.94
N ALA A 64 16.72 7.93 2.28
CA ALA A 64 16.16 6.84 3.07
C ALA A 64 15.66 7.30 4.45
N ASP A 65 16.36 8.21 5.15
CA ASP A 65 15.84 8.82 6.39
C ASP A 65 14.51 9.55 6.16
N ALA A 66 14.39 10.29 5.05
CA ALA A 66 13.18 11.03 4.72
C ALA A 66 12.00 10.12 4.34
N LEU A 67 12.27 9.01 3.65
CA LEU A 67 11.25 8.08 3.17
C LEU A 67 10.80 7.08 4.25
N LEU A 68 11.75 6.56 5.03
CA LEU A 68 11.53 5.47 5.98
C LEU A 68 11.47 5.94 7.44
N GLY A 69 11.97 7.14 7.72
CA GLY A 69 12.29 7.59 9.07
C GLY A 69 13.69 7.13 9.51
N ALA A 70 14.31 7.91 10.39
CA ALA A 70 15.72 7.75 10.77
C ALA A 70 16.05 6.38 11.38
N GLU A 71 15.15 5.84 12.22
CA GLU A 71 15.39 4.57 12.91
C GLU A 71 15.34 3.38 11.93
N ILE A 72 14.29 3.29 11.12
CA ILE A 72 14.15 2.21 10.12
C ILE A 72 15.28 2.29 9.09
N ALA A 73 15.59 3.49 8.60
CA ALA A 73 16.67 3.66 7.65
C ALA A 73 18.04 3.28 8.24
N LYS A 74 18.27 3.54 9.54
CA LYS A 74 19.48 3.12 10.24
C LYS A 74 19.56 1.60 10.38
N GLN A 75 18.45 0.95 10.67
CA GLN A 75 18.39 -0.50 10.78
C GLN A 75 18.62 -1.20 9.42
N ALA A 76 18.05 -0.65 8.34
CA ALA A 76 18.17 -1.21 7.00
C ALA A 76 19.52 -0.93 6.32
N TYR A 77 20.09 0.27 6.51
CA TYR A 77 21.26 0.75 5.75
C TYR A 77 22.46 1.14 6.61
N GLY A 78 22.34 1.13 7.94
CA GLY A 78 23.37 1.62 8.84
C GLY A 78 23.35 3.15 9.03
N SER A 79 24.37 3.67 9.72
CA SER A 79 24.51 5.11 9.98
C SER A 79 24.94 5.90 8.75
N VAL A 80 24.52 7.17 8.65
CA VAL A 80 24.96 8.10 7.61
C VAL A 80 26.49 8.21 7.63
N GLY A 81 27.14 7.94 6.48
CA GLY A 81 28.60 8.03 6.32
C GLY A 81 29.39 6.76 6.61
N ALA A 82 28.75 5.64 6.98
CA ALA A 82 29.37 4.32 6.94
C ALA A 82 29.48 3.82 5.48
N GLU A 83 30.37 2.85 5.20
CA GLU A 83 30.41 2.08 3.94
C GLU A 83 29.13 1.22 3.80
N GLY A 84 27.98 1.87 3.63
CA GLY A 84 26.68 1.24 3.45
C GLY A 84 26.51 0.74 2.03
N ARG A 85 25.54 -0.18 1.84
CA ARG A 85 25.13 -0.66 0.51
C ARG A 85 24.73 0.54 -0.36
N ALA A 86 25.36 0.70 -1.51
CA ALA A 86 24.98 1.74 -2.48
C ALA A 86 23.57 1.46 -3.02
N GLN A 87 22.75 2.49 -3.15
CA GLN A 87 21.34 2.38 -3.49
C GLN A 87 21.18 2.53 -5.02
N GLU A 88 21.04 1.44 -5.77
CA GLU A 88 20.61 1.55 -7.18
C GLU A 88 19.08 1.64 -7.23
N MET A 89 18.56 2.85 -7.43
CA MET A 89 17.13 3.14 -7.61
C MET A 89 16.56 2.67 -8.96
N ALA A 90 16.96 1.48 -9.42
CA ALA A 90 16.54 0.93 -10.71
C ALA A 90 15.21 0.17 -10.62
N THR A 91 14.94 -0.50 -9.50
CA THR A 91 13.75 -1.35 -9.35
C THR A 91 12.49 -0.52 -9.15
N SER A 92 11.48 -0.76 -10.00
CA SER A 92 10.22 -0.05 -9.95
C SER A 92 9.35 -0.49 -8.77
N PHE A 93 8.46 0.40 -8.31
CA PHE A 93 7.47 0.12 -7.27
C PHE A 93 6.62 -1.14 -7.58
N THR A 94 6.23 -1.31 -8.85
CA THR A 94 5.46 -2.47 -9.33
C THR A 94 6.26 -3.77 -9.24
N GLU A 95 7.54 -3.75 -9.59
CA GLU A 95 8.41 -4.92 -9.46
C GLU A 95 8.54 -5.36 -8.00
N VAL A 96 8.67 -4.42 -7.06
CA VAL A 96 8.69 -4.75 -5.61
C VAL A 96 7.39 -5.42 -5.18
N VAL A 97 6.22 -4.91 -5.62
CA VAL A 97 4.93 -5.56 -5.35
C VAL A 97 4.90 -6.98 -5.91
N LEU A 98 5.26 -7.16 -7.18
CA LEU A 98 5.25 -8.48 -7.83
C LEU A 98 6.24 -9.45 -7.16
N ARG A 99 7.38 -8.95 -6.70
CA ARG A 99 8.40 -9.73 -6.01
C ARG A 99 7.91 -10.25 -4.66
N VAL A 100 7.42 -9.37 -3.79
CA VAL A 100 6.92 -9.76 -2.46
C VAL A 100 5.72 -10.70 -2.58
N THR A 101 4.80 -10.38 -3.50
CA THR A 101 3.61 -11.22 -3.69
C THR A 101 3.95 -12.58 -4.31
N GLY A 102 4.90 -12.64 -5.25
CA GLY A 102 5.42 -13.90 -5.77
C GLY A 102 6.09 -14.78 -4.71
N ILE A 103 6.80 -14.19 -3.75
CA ILE A 103 7.34 -14.92 -2.58
C ILE A 103 6.21 -15.52 -1.75
N LEU A 104 5.17 -14.75 -1.44
CA LEU A 104 4.02 -15.24 -0.68
C LEU A 104 3.29 -16.37 -1.43
N GLU A 105 3.09 -16.25 -2.74
CA GLU A 105 2.49 -17.30 -3.58
C GLU A 105 3.35 -18.57 -3.62
N GLY A 106 4.67 -18.44 -3.80
CA GLY A 106 5.59 -19.58 -3.82
C GLY A 106 5.63 -20.35 -2.50
N LEU A 107 5.38 -19.65 -1.39
CA LEU A 107 5.21 -20.26 -0.07
C LEU A 107 3.77 -20.73 0.20
N GLY A 108 2.82 -20.53 -0.71
CA GLY A 108 1.41 -20.89 -0.49
C GLY A 108 0.75 -20.11 0.65
N ILE A 109 1.22 -18.88 0.91
CA ILE A 109 0.64 -17.98 1.92
C ILE A 109 -0.48 -17.19 1.24
N ALA A 110 -1.71 -17.33 1.72
CA ALA A 110 -2.82 -16.51 1.23
C ALA A 110 -2.56 -15.05 1.61
N TYR A 111 -2.66 -14.14 0.63
CA TYR A 111 -2.44 -12.72 0.83
C TYR A 111 -3.40 -11.90 -0.03
N ALA A 112 -3.49 -10.60 0.26
CA ALA A 112 -4.10 -9.63 -0.63
C ALA A 112 -3.47 -8.26 -0.41
N ILE A 113 -3.16 -7.57 -1.51
CA ILE A 113 -2.72 -6.17 -1.51
C ILE A 113 -3.90 -5.30 -1.05
N GLY A 114 -3.64 -4.41 -0.09
CA GLY A 114 -4.61 -3.50 0.48
C GLY A 114 -4.18 -2.04 0.35
N GLY A 115 -4.60 -1.25 1.34
CA GLY A 115 -4.12 0.11 1.55
C GLY A 115 -4.25 1.04 0.36
N SER A 116 -3.26 1.90 0.17
CA SER A 116 -3.28 2.91 -0.89
C SER A 116 -3.27 2.32 -2.30
N VAL A 117 -2.61 1.17 -2.49
CA VAL A 117 -2.55 0.49 -3.80
C VAL A 117 -3.93 -0.02 -4.21
N ALA A 118 -4.62 -0.75 -3.32
CA ALA A 118 -5.97 -1.22 -3.59
C ALA A 118 -6.96 -0.06 -3.77
N SER A 119 -6.80 1.03 -2.99
CA SER A 119 -7.66 2.21 -3.09
C SER A 119 -7.48 2.93 -4.42
N ALA A 120 -6.25 2.99 -4.94
CA ALA A 120 -5.98 3.57 -6.24
C ALA A 120 -6.57 2.71 -7.37
N ILE A 121 -6.36 1.38 -7.32
CA ILE A 121 -6.90 0.44 -8.31
C ILE A 121 -8.42 0.56 -8.40
N HIS A 122 -9.11 0.51 -7.26
CA HIS A 122 -10.58 0.55 -7.20
C HIS A 122 -11.18 1.96 -7.20
N GLY A 123 -10.37 2.99 -6.99
CA GLY A 123 -10.80 4.36 -6.79
C GLY A 123 -10.00 5.35 -7.63
N VAL A 124 -9.57 6.42 -6.97
CA VAL A 124 -8.82 7.54 -7.57
C VAL A 124 -7.34 7.37 -7.26
N VAL A 125 -6.50 7.44 -8.29
CA VAL A 125 -5.05 7.34 -8.15
C VAL A 125 -4.50 8.55 -7.40
N ARG A 126 -3.63 8.29 -6.43
CA ARG A 126 -2.83 9.29 -5.70
C ARG A 126 -1.47 8.72 -5.35
N SER A 127 -0.50 9.56 -4.99
CA SER A 127 0.80 9.09 -4.52
C SER A 127 0.69 8.27 -3.23
N THR A 128 1.59 7.29 -3.10
CA THR A 128 1.81 6.49 -1.89
C THR A 128 3.30 6.19 -1.74
N LEU A 129 3.75 6.02 -0.50
CA LEU A 129 5.15 5.72 -0.18
C LEU A 129 5.36 4.25 0.22
N ASP A 130 4.29 3.56 0.59
CA ASP A 130 4.31 2.18 1.07
C ASP A 130 3.28 1.30 0.36
N ILE A 131 3.52 -0.01 0.51
CA ILE A 131 2.68 -1.09 0.01
C ILE A 131 2.12 -1.83 1.22
N ASP A 132 0.80 -1.87 1.35
CA ASP A 132 0.13 -2.63 2.40
C ASP A 132 -0.32 -4.01 1.89
N ILE A 133 0.00 -5.08 2.62
CA ILE A 133 -0.44 -6.45 2.29
C ILE A 133 -1.01 -7.11 3.55
N VAL A 134 -2.21 -7.67 3.46
CA VAL A 134 -2.72 -8.62 4.46
C VAL A 134 -2.27 -10.02 4.05
N ALA A 135 -1.70 -10.78 4.98
CA ALA A 135 -1.24 -12.15 4.75
C ALA A 135 -1.63 -13.10 5.88
N ASP A 136 -2.10 -14.30 5.53
CA ASP A 136 -2.40 -15.38 6.48
C ASP A 136 -1.13 -16.15 6.85
N LEU A 137 -0.24 -15.47 7.56
CA LEU A 137 0.99 -16.05 8.08
C LEU A 137 0.70 -16.88 9.34
N GLN A 138 1.01 -18.18 9.26
CA GLN A 138 0.92 -19.09 10.39
C GLN A 138 2.25 -19.15 11.15
N ARG A 139 2.16 -19.41 12.46
CA ARG A 139 3.33 -19.63 13.32
C ARG A 139 4.17 -20.79 12.78
N GLY A 140 5.49 -20.63 12.85
CA GLY A 140 6.47 -21.64 12.39
C GLY A 140 6.92 -21.47 10.94
N ARG A 141 6.30 -20.56 10.17
CA ARG A 141 6.67 -20.27 8.77
C ARG A 141 7.55 -19.04 8.59
N GLU A 142 7.92 -18.38 9.68
CA GLU A 142 8.69 -17.13 9.68
C GLU A 142 10.08 -17.32 9.06
N GLY A 143 10.72 -18.47 9.33
CA GLY A 143 12.02 -18.82 8.77
C GLY A 143 11.98 -19.04 7.26
N GLU A 144 10.90 -19.66 6.74
CA GLU A 144 10.71 -19.84 5.29
C GLU A 144 10.54 -18.48 4.59
N LEU A 145 9.75 -17.58 5.18
CA LEU A 145 9.56 -16.23 4.66
C LEU A 145 10.88 -15.45 4.64
N LEU A 146 11.62 -15.43 5.75
CA LEU A 146 12.92 -14.78 5.85
C LEU A 146 13.91 -15.33 4.81
N GLY A 147 13.98 -16.66 4.67
CA GLY A 147 14.85 -17.30 3.69
C GLY A 147 14.48 -16.94 2.24
N ALA A 148 13.19 -16.86 1.93
CA ALA A 148 12.71 -16.53 0.59
C ALA A 148 12.87 -15.04 0.22
N LEU A 149 12.85 -14.14 1.21
CA LEU A 149 13.14 -12.71 1.02
C LEU A 149 14.60 -12.47 0.62
N GLY A 150 15.52 -13.29 1.16
CA GLY A 150 16.95 -13.23 0.83
C GLY A 150 17.60 -11.89 1.18
N GLU A 151 18.69 -11.55 0.50
CA GLU A 151 19.44 -10.31 0.76
C GLU A 151 18.87 -9.06 0.06
N GLU A 152 17.81 -9.24 -0.73
CA GLU A 152 17.14 -8.18 -1.49
C GLU A 152 16.27 -7.29 -0.57
N PHE A 153 15.76 -7.87 0.52
CA PHE A 153 14.94 -7.17 1.51
C PHE A 153 15.63 -7.14 2.87
N TYR A 154 15.55 -6.00 3.53
CA TYR A 154 15.70 -5.95 4.97
C TYR A 154 14.40 -6.39 5.64
N ALA A 155 14.53 -7.33 6.58
CA ALA A 155 13.44 -7.88 7.36
C ALA A 155 13.97 -8.29 8.74
N ASP A 156 13.39 -7.75 9.81
CA ASP A 156 13.75 -8.16 11.16
C ASP A 156 13.01 -9.44 11.55
N GLY A 157 13.76 -10.52 11.72
CA GLY A 157 13.21 -11.83 12.07
C GLY A 157 12.61 -11.91 13.46
N GLU A 158 12.99 -11.04 14.40
CA GLU A 158 12.30 -10.93 15.69
C GLU A 158 10.95 -10.24 15.54
N SER A 159 10.92 -9.07 14.88
CA SER A 159 9.67 -8.37 14.54
C SER A 159 8.67 -9.24 13.79
N ILE A 160 9.13 -10.06 12.83
CA ILE A 160 8.24 -11.00 12.12
C ILE A 160 7.63 -12.03 13.08
N ARG A 161 8.46 -12.67 13.93
CA ARG A 161 7.99 -13.66 14.91
C ARG A 161 7.00 -13.05 15.88
N GLU A 162 7.27 -11.85 16.39
CA GLU A 162 6.35 -11.14 17.27
C GLU A 162 5.04 -10.77 16.57
N ALA A 163 5.12 -10.26 15.34
CA ALA A 163 3.94 -9.88 14.57
C ALA A 163 3.05 -11.07 14.25
N VAL A 164 3.62 -12.22 13.89
CA VAL A 164 2.87 -13.47 13.67
C VAL A 164 2.27 -13.98 14.98
N ALA A 165 3.03 -13.93 16.08
CA ALA A 165 2.56 -14.36 17.39
C ALA A 165 1.39 -13.52 17.90
N GLN A 166 1.45 -12.20 17.70
CA GLN A 166 0.48 -11.23 18.22
C GLN A 166 -0.59 -10.82 17.18
N ARG A 167 -0.53 -11.36 15.95
CA ARG A 167 -1.40 -10.98 14.82
C ARG A 167 -1.38 -9.45 14.56
N ARG A 168 -0.15 -8.90 14.55
CA ARG A 168 0.15 -7.48 14.27
C ARG A 168 0.72 -7.34 12.86
N PHE A 169 1.52 -6.31 12.63
CA PHE A 169 2.19 -6.05 11.37
C PHE A 169 3.69 -6.02 11.57
N PHE A 170 4.43 -6.20 10.49
CA PHE A 170 5.86 -5.98 10.39
C PHE A 170 6.19 -5.32 9.05
N ASN A 171 7.39 -4.77 8.92
CA ASN A 171 7.81 -4.05 7.72
C ASN A 171 8.93 -4.81 7.00
N LEU A 172 8.90 -4.77 5.67
CA LEU A 172 9.98 -5.18 4.80
C LEU A 172 10.48 -3.94 4.05
N ILE A 173 11.79 -3.78 3.91
CA ILE A 173 12.36 -2.71 3.09
C ILE A 173 13.09 -3.33 1.91
N HIS A 174 12.65 -3.00 0.69
CA HIS A 174 13.40 -3.37 -0.50
C HIS A 174 14.67 -2.53 -0.59
N LEU A 175 15.83 -3.17 -0.48
CA LEU A 175 17.08 -2.47 -0.20
C LEU A 175 17.60 -1.63 -1.35
N SER A 176 17.28 -1.95 -2.62
CA SER A 176 17.74 -1.13 -3.75
C SER A 176 16.83 0.07 -4.03
N SER A 177 15.53 -0.01 -3.73
CA SER A 177 14.56 1.07 -4.03
C SER A 177 14.07 1.84 -2.80
N SER A 178 14.38 1.40 -1.58
CA SER A 178 13.84 1.95 -0.33
C SER A 178 12.31 1.90 -0.23
N VAL A 179 11.66 1.05 -1.03
CA VAL A 179 10.22 0.82 -0.93
C VAL A 179 9.94 0.05 0.34
N LYS A 180 9.06 0.61 1.18
CA LYS A 180 8.55 -0.04 2.39
C LYS A 180 7.30 -0.87 2.07
N VAL A 181 7.27 -2.09 2.57
CA VAL A 181 6.11 -2.99 2.49
C VAL A 181 5.66 -3.34 3.90
N ASP A 182 4.41 -3.02 4.20
CA ASP A 182 3.77 -3.28 5.49
C ASP A 182 2.95 -4.57 5.37
N ILE A 183 3.40 -5.63 6.06
CA ILE A 183 2.71 -6.93 6.09
C ILE A 183 1.86 -7.01 7.36
N PHE A 184 0.55 -7.01 7.19
CA PHE A 184 -0.43 -7.20 8.24
C PHE A 184 -0.78 -8.68 8.36
N VAL A 185 -0.51 -9.29 9.51
CA VAL A 185 -0.86 -10.68 9.77
C VAL A 185 -2.37 -10.77 9.98
N ALA A 186 -3.04 -11.55 9.11
CA ALA A 186 -4.48 -11.73 9.15
C ALA A 186 -4.93 -12.20 10.54
N ARG A 187 -5.89 -11.49 11.12
CA ARG A 187 -6.49 -11.81 12.42
C ARG A 187 -7.61 -12.84 12.23
N PRO A 188 -7.97 -13.61 13.27
CA PRO A 188 -9.08 -14.55 13.21
C PRO A 188 -10.47 -13.85 13.24
N ARG A 189 -10.60 -12.62 12.70
CA ARG A 189 -11.89 -11.93 12.57
C ARG A 189 -12.57 -12.25 11.24
N ALA A 190 -13.90 -12.13 11.21
CA ALA A 190 -14.71 -12.43 10.02
C ALA A 190 -14.26 -11.61 8.81
N PHE A 191 -13.96 -10.32 9.02
CA PHE A 191 -13.51 -9.41 7.98
C PHE A 191 -12.21 -9.88 7.30
N ASP A 192 -11.13 -10.18 8.03
CA ASP A 192 -9.85 -10.59 7.42
C ASP A 192 -9.98 -11.88 6.59
N ARG A 193 -10.79 -12.83 7.06
CA ARG A 193 -11.13 -14.03 6.27
C ARG A 193 -11.89 -13.66 5.00
N ALA A 194 -12.85 -12.73 5.10
CA ALA A 194 -13.61 -12.25 3.95
C ALA A 194 -12.67 -11.59 2.92
N GLN A 195 -11.78 -10.69 3.34
CA GLN A 195 -10.80 -10.03 2.47
C GLN A 195 -9.94 -11.03 1.69
N LEU A 196 -9.44 -12.07 2.37
CA LEU A 196 -8.63 -13.11 1.74
C LEU A 196 -9.46 -14.04 0.85
N SER A 197 -10.71 -14.32 1.19
CA SER A 197 -11.59 -15.20 0.38
C SER A 197 -12.15 -14.50 -0.87
N ARG A 198 -12.38 -13.18 -0.79
CA ARG A 198 -12.96 -12.35 -1.85
C ARG A 198 -11.91 -11.59 -2.66
N ARG A 199 -10.62 -11.81 -2.37
CA ARG A 199 -9.50 -11.21 -3.12
C ARG A 199 -9.63 -11.48 -4.62
N GLN A 200 -9.25 -10.50 -5.41
CA GLN A 200 -9.34 -10.55 -6.86
C GLN A 200 -7.94 -10.58 -7.45
N ARG A 201 -7.70 -11.45 -8.43
CA ARG A 201 -6.43 -11.45 -9.16
C ARG A 201 -6.47 -10.38 -10.24
N ILE A 202 -5.58 -9.39 -10.12
CA ILE A 202 -5.57 -8.19 -10.96
C ILE A 202 -4.21 -8.07 -11.68
N PRO A 203 -4.17 -7.82 -13.00
CA PRO A 203 -2.95 -7.47 -13.71
C PRO A 203 -2.37 -6.16 -13.19
N LEU A 204 -1.10 -6.18 -12.78
CA LEU A 204 -0.38 -5.02 -12.26
C LEU A 204 0.59 -4.40 -13.29
N ALA A 205 0.86 -5.12 -14.38
CA ALA A 205 1.61 -4.63 -15.53
C ALA A 205 0.88 -4.97 -16.84
N ASP A 206 1.44 -4.55 -17.97
CA ASP A 206 0.88 -4.75 -19.31
C ASP A 206 0.92 -6.23 -19.78
N SER A 207 1.31 -7.15 -18.88
CA SER A 207 1.21 -8.59 -19.07
C SER A 207 0.25 -9.21 -18.03
N PRO A 208 -0.74 -10.02 -18.45
CA PRO A 208 -1.66 -10.70 -17.53
C PRO A 208 -0.96 -11.62 -16.51
N GLU A 209 0.21 -12.17 -16.86
CA GLU A 209 1.01 -13.05 -15.99
C GLU A 209 1.58 -12.28 -14.78
N GLN A 210 1.83 -10.99 -14.97
CA GLN A 210 2.26 -10.07 -13.93
C GLN A 210 1.04 -9.54 -13.17
N SER A 211 0.35 -10.46 -12.52
CA SER A 211 -0.83 -10.19 -11.69
C SER A 211 -0.59 -10.54 -10.23
N ALA A 212 -1.38 -9.95 -9.35
CA ALA A 212 -1.35 -10.23 -7.91
C ALA A 212 -2.78 -10.20 -7.35
N TYR A 213 -2.97 -10.79 -6.17
CA TYR A 213 -4.22 -10.67 -5.44
C TYR A 213 -4.33 -9.31 -4.74
N VAL A 214 -5.45 -8.64 -4.97
CA VAL A 214 -5.83 -7.35 -4.36
C VAL A 214 -7.16 -7.55 -3.63
N ILE A 215 -7.37 -6.91 -2.49
CA ILE A 215 -8.68 -6.94 -1.81
C ILE A 215 -9.76 -6.33 -2.71
N SER A 216 -11.01 -6.74 -2.52
CA SER A 216 -12.14 -6.21 -3.29
C SER A 216 -12.35 -4.71 -3.05
N ALA A 217 -13.11 -4.05 -3.94
CA ALA A 217 -13.46 -2.66 -3.76
C ALA A 217 -14.26 -2.42 -2.48
N GLU A 218 -15.17 -3.33 -2.14
CA GLU A 218 -15.95 -3.24 -0.90
C GLU A 218 -15.04 -3.36 0.33
N ASP A 219 -14.13 -4.32 0.30
CA ASP A 219 -13.23 -4.58 1.42
C ASP A 219 -12.21 -3.46 1.64
N ILE A 220 -11.71 -2.80 0.58
CA ILE A 220 -10.84 -1.64 0.78
C ILE A 220 -11.62 -0.46 1.36
N ALA A 221 -12.85 -0.22 0.94
CA ALA A 221 -13.69 0.84 1.53
C ALA A 221 -13.91 0.58 3.03
N LEU A 222 -14.26 -0.66 3.41
CA LEU A 222 -14.43 -1.05 4.82
C LEU A 222 -13.13 -0.94 5.62
N ALA A 223 -12.00 -1.40 5.08
CA ALA A 223 -10.71 -1.28 5.74
C ALA A 223 -10.33 0.18 5.99
N LYS A 224 -10.60 1.06 5.03
CA LYS A 224 -10.33 2.50 5.14
C LYS A 224 -11.25 3.19 6.14
N LEU A 225 -12.52 2.79 6.24
CA LEU A 225 -13.43 3.23 7.28
C LEU A 225 -12.97 2.78 8.68
N ASP A 226 -12.49 1.54 8.81
CA ASP A 226 -11.92 1.01 10.06
C ASP A 226 -10.72 1.85 10.51
N TRP A 227 -9.78 2.12 9.58
CA TRP A 227 -8.64 3.01 9.83
C TRP A 227 -9.03 4.45 10.16
N TYR A 228 -10.03 4.99 9.46
CA TYR A 228 -10.54 6.34 9.73
C TYR A 228 -11.11 6.41 11.15
N ARG A 229 -11.86 5.39 11.59
CA ARG A 229 -12.37 5.31 12.97
C ARG A 229 -11.26 5.17 14.00
N LEU A 230 -10.30 4.28 13.77
CA LEU A 230 -9.17 4.06 14.68
C LEU A 230 -8.31 5.32 14.83
N GLY A 231 -8.19 6.10 13.76
CA GLY A 231 -7.54 7.42 13.78
C GLY A 231 -8.47 8.55 14.20
N GLU A 232 -9.47 8.30 15.06
CA GLU A 232 -10.38 9.30 15.62
C GLU A 232 -11.08 10.20 14.58
N GLN A 233 -11.24 9.69 13.36
CA GLN A 233 -11.93 10.36 12.26
C GLN A 233 -11.27 11.67 11.79
N VAL A 234 -9.95 11.85 12.01
CA VAL A 234 -9.24 13.08 11.60
C VAL A 234 -8.50 12.94 10.27
N SER A 235 -8.39 11.74 9.71
CA SER A 235 -7.64 11.51 8.48
C SER A 235 -8.48 11.76 7.23
N ASP A 236 -8.37 12.97 6.68
CA ASP A 236 -8.97 13.32 5.38
C ASP A 236 -8.55 12.36 4.27
N ARG A 237 -7.33 11.81 4.35
CA ARG A 237 -6.81 10.85 3.37
C ARG A 237 -7.63 9.56 3.36
N GLN A 238 -7.88 8.96 4.53
CA GLN A 238 -8.67 7.73 4.61
C GLN A 238 -10.09 7.98 4.14
N TRP A 239 -10.69 9.12 4.52
CA TRP A 239 -12.04 9.50 4.09
C TRP A 239 -12.13 9.70 2.57
N ARG A 240 -11.18 10.42 1.96
CA ARG A 240 -11.12 10.61 0.51
C ARG A 240 -10.91 9.30 -0.24
N ASP A 241 -10.11 8.38 0.28
CA ASP A 241 -9.93 7.06 -0.32
C ASP A 241 -11.27 6.29 -0.36
N VAL A 242 -12.05 6.32 0.74
CA VAL A 242 -13.40 5.71 0.80
C VAL A 242 -14.32 6.32 -0.25
N LEU A 243 -14.44 7.65 -0.28
CA LEU A 243 -15.30 8.35 -1.24
C LEU A 243 -14.84 8.11 -2.68
N GLY A 244 -13.53 8.06 -2.92
CA GLY A 244 -12.95 7.77 -4.22
C GLY A 244 -13.31 6.38 -4.74
N VAL A 245 -13.27 5.37 -3.88
CA VAL A 245 -13.71 4.01 -4.22
C VAL A 245 -15.22 3.96 -4.47
N ILE A 246 -16.03 4.51 -3.55
CA ILE A 246 -17.50 4.51 -3.70
C ILE A 246 -17.92 5.20 -4.99
N LYS A 247 -17.39 6.40 -5.25
CA LYS A 247 -17.67 7.13 -6.48
C LYS A 247 -17.16 6.38 -7.69
N ALA A 248 -15.93 5.87 -7.70
CA ALA A 248 -15.41 5.17 -8.87
C ALA A 248 -16.22 3.91 -9.21
N GLN A 249 -16.59 3.10 -8.21
CA GLN A 249 -17.30 1.85 -8.46
C GLN A 249 -18.80 2.04 -8.73
N GLY A 250 -19.43 3.03 -8.07
CA GLY A 250 -20.85 3.32 -8.26
C GLY A 250 -21.74 2.09 -8.06
N GLU A 251 -22.58 1.79 -9.05
CA GLU A 251 -23.53 0.67 -9.04
C GLU A 251 -22.86 -0.72 -9.05
N ALA A 252 -21.56 -0.81 -9.34
CA ALA A 252 -20.84 -2.08 -9.33
C ALA A 252 -20.58 -2.61 -7.90
N LEU A 253 -20.76 -1.79 -6.86
CA LEU A 253 -20.56 -2.21 -5.48
C LEU A 253 -21.68 -3.13 -4.99
N ASP A 254 -21.29 -4.21 -4.33
CA ASP A 254 -22.20 -5.03 -3.53
C ASP A 254 -22.57 -4.30 -2.22
N LEU A 255 -23.60 -3.45 -2.30
CA LEU A 255 -24.07 -2.66 -1.15
C LEU A 255 -24.62 -3.53 -0.01
N ASP A 256 -25.19 -4.70 -0.31
CA ASP A 256 -25.71 -5.62 0.70
C ASP A 256 -24.58 -6.24 1.51
N TYR A 257 -23.49 -6.64 0.85
CA TYR A 257 -22.26 -7.06 1.51
C TYR A 257 -21.65 -5.93 2.33
N LEU A 258 -21.48 -4.73 1.75
CA LEU A 258 -20.89 -3.58 2.42
C LEU A 258 -21.64 -3.25 3.72
N ARG A 259 -22.97 -3.14 3.66
CA ARG A 259 -23.79 -2.81 4.84
C ARG A 259 -23.72 -3.91 5.91
N ARG A 260 -23.81 -5.18 5.51
CA ARG A 260 -23.72 -6.31 6.44
C ARG A 260 -22.37 -6.33 7.15
N MET A 261 -21.27 -6.25 6.39
CA MET A 261 -19.93 -6.29 6.96
C MET A 261 -19.62 -5.04 7.78
N ALA A 262 -20.04 -3.85 7.33
CA ALA A 262 -19.92 -2.63 8.12
C ALA A 262 -20.64 -2.75 9.47
N HIS A 263 -21.84 -3.34 9.51
CA HIS A 263 -22.53 -3.59 10.77
C HIS A 263 -21.75 -4.52 11.69
N GLU A 264 -21.21 -5.63 11.19
CA GLU A 264 -20.35 -6.55 11.96
C GLU A 264 -19.08 -5.89 12.50
N MET A 265 -18.52 -4.94 11.75
CA MET A 265 -17.35 -4.15 12.14
C MET A 265 -17.71 -2.92 13.01
N GLY A 266 -19.01 -2.66 13.21
CA GLY A 266 -19.51 -1.47 13.89
C GLY A 266 -19.43 -0.17 13.06
N LEU A 267 -19.05 -0.22 11.80
CA LEU A 267 -18.80 0.93 10.90
C LEU A 267 -20.03 1.44 10.14
N ALA A 268 -21.23 0.96 10.48
CA ALA A 268 -22.46 1.26 9.72
C ALA A 268 -22.74 2.76 9.58
N ASP A 269 -22.56 3.54 10.66
CA ASP A 269 -22.73 5.00 10.65
C ASP A 269 -21.76 5.70 9.68
N LEU A 270 -20.50 5.26 9.63
CA LEU A 270 -19.51 5.84 8.73
C LEU A 270 -19.76 5.45 7.26
N LEU A 271 -20.20 4.21 7.02
CA LEU A 271 -20.58 3.76 5.68
C LEU A 271 -21.77 4.56 5.16
N GLU A 272 -22.85 4.69 5.93
CA GLU A 272 -24.03 5.44 5.48
C GLU A 272 -23.71 6.93 5.27
N ARG A 273 -22.84 7.52 6.11
CA ARG A 273 -22.32 8.87 5.89
C ARG A 273 -21.56 8.98 4.56
N ALA A 274 -20.77 7.97 4.19
CA ALA A 274 -20.01 7.97 2.93
C ALA A 274 -20.91 7.76 1.71
N LEU A 275 -21.93 6.89 1.81
CA LEU A 275 -22.88 6.62 0.73
C LEU A 275 -23.83 7.80 0.45
N ALA A 276 -24.07 8.66 1.43
CA ALA A 276 -24.92 9.85 1.29
C ALA A 276 -24.24 11.04 0.59
N MET A 277 -22.95 10.95 0.25
CA MET A 277 -22.13 12.04 -0.30
C MET A 277 -21.97 12.00 -1.82
#